data_AF-A0A533XGC9-F1
#
_entry.id   AF-A0A533XGC9-F1
#
_cell.length_a   1.000
_cell.length_b   1.000
_cell.length_c   1.000
_cell.angle_alpha   90.00
_cell.angle_beta   90.00
_cell.angle_gamma   90.00
#
_symmetry.space_group_name_H-M   'P 1'
#
loop_
_entity.id
_entity.type
_entity.pdbx_description
1 polymer ?
#
loop_
_entity_poly.entity_id
_entity_poly.type
_entity_poly.pdbx_seq_one_letter_code
_entity_poly.pdbx_strand_id
1 'polypeptide(L)'
;MSSLTRASLNGVTRGMKVVPLTGLVKLAVPALFISSLPRNAIGFSFERGRFGAFCGGLLFAASILIAFILSREVGIILALTLTMWLMGGSSVLMIYNATASSLAFVKPICAGCRLRPLIEEHEAIHLGGVAEDGVVWREMKKRYSCESLSLDGDPNICSFCPIPKRLKED
;
A
#
# COMPACT_ATOMS: atom_id res chain seq x y z
N MET A 1 23.18 -5.96 8.61
CA MET A 1 22.30 -6.44 7.52
C MET A 1 23.11 -7.30 6.58
N SER A 2 22.67 -8.53 6.33
CA SER A 2 23.28 -9.37 5.30
C SER A 2 23.03 -8.77 3.91
N SER A 3 23.99 -8.84 3.01
CA SER A 3 23.87 -8.34 1.62
C SER A 3 22.62 -8.86 0.88
N LEU A 4 22.09 -10.00 1.31
CA LEU A 4 20.83 -10.62 0.85
C LEU A 4 19.57 -9.76 1.06
N THR A 5 19.46 -9.02 2.18
CA THR A 5 18.30 -8.12 2.39
C THR A 5 18.35 -6.92 1.45
N ARG A 6 19.55 -6.41 1.17
CA ARG A 6 19.77 -5.29 0.24
C ARG A 6 19.49 -5.67 -1.22
N ALA A 7 19.93 -6.86 -1.64
CA ALA A 7 19.63 -7.38 -2.97
C ALA A 7 18.14 -7.65 -3.17
N SER A 8 17.46 -8.20 -2.14
CA SER A 8 16.01 -8.39 -2.14
C SER A 8 15.26 -7.06 -2.25
N LEU A 9 15.64 -6.05 -1.45
CA LEU A 9 15.07 -4.70 -1.51
C LEU A 9 15.26 -4.03 -2.87
N ASN A 10 16.45 -4.14 -3.48
CA ASN A 10 16.72 -3.61 -4.82
C ASN A 10 15.92 -4.33 -5.93
N GLY A 11 15.62 -5.61 -5.74
CA GLY A 11 14.72 -6.36 -6.62
C GLY A 11 13.25 -5.95 -6.47
N VAL A 12 12.82 -5.70 -5.23
CA VAL A 12 11.47 -5.20 -4.93
C VAL A 12 11.26 -3.79 -5.47
N THR A 13 12.19 -2.86 -5.24
CA THR A 13 12.08 -1.48 -5.76
C THR A 13 12.05 -1.41 -7.28
N ARG A 14 12.81 -2.25 -7.99
CA ARG A 14 12.77 -2.31 -9.47
C ARG A 14 11.47 -2.87 -10.05
N GLY A 15 10.75 -3.70 -9.30
CA GLY A 15 9.50 -4.34 -9.72
C GLY A 15 8.23 -3.71 -9.13
N MET A 16 8.38 -2.68 -8.30
CA MET A 16 7.29 -2.02 -7.60
C MET A 16 6.63 -0.95 -8.46
N LYS A 17 5.30 -0.99 -8.52
CA LYS A 17 4.45 0.02 -9.13
C LYS A 17 3.78 0.85 -8.05
N VAL A 18 4.01 2.15 -8.10
CA VAL A 18 3.37 3.13 -7.22
C VAL A 18 2.07 3.59 -7.85
N VAL A 19 0.97 3.41 -7.13
CA VAL A 19 -0.37 3.78 -7.58
C VAL A 19 -0.88 4.94 -6.72
N PRO A 20 -1.09 6.14 -7.30
CA PRO A 20 -1.72 7.22 -6.56
C PRO A 20 -3.21 6.91 -6.32
N LEU A 21 -3.67 7.09 -5.08
CA LEU A 21 -5.08 6.90 -4.69
C LEU A 21 -5.97 8.04 -5.19
N THR A 22 -6.09 8.19 -6.51
CA THR A 22 -6.97 9.16 -7.17
C THR A 22 -8.44 8.80 -7.01
N GLY A 23 -9.34 9.74 -7.30
CA GLY A 23 -10.79 9.48 -7.28
C GLY A 23 -11.19 8.32 -8.20
N LEU A 24 -10.54 8.20 -9.37
CA LEU A 24 -10.79 7.11 -10.33
C LEU A 24 -10.36 5.75 -9.77
N VAL A 25 -9.19 5.66 -9.12
CA VAL A 25 -8.72 4.42 -8.51
C VAL A 25 -9.65 3.97 -7.38
N LYS A 26 -10.11 4.92 -6.57
CA LYS A 26 -11.08 4.65 -5.50
C LYS A 26 -12.47 4.27 -6.04
N LEU A 27 -12.89 4.84 -7.16
CA LEU A 27 -14.16 4.47 -7.80
C LEU A 27 -14.09 3.07 -8.43
N ALA A 28 -12.93 2.72 -9.01
CA ALA A 28 -12.70 1.40 -9.57
C ALA A 28 -12.62 0.31 -8.47
N VAL A 29 -12.07 0.66 -7.30
CA VAL A 29 -12.00 -0.24 -6.14
C VAL A 29 -12.51 0.49 -4.89
N PRO A 30 -13.85 0.53 -4.69
CA PRO A 30 -14.49 1.20 -3.57
C PRO A 30 -13.98 0.80 -2.18
N ALA A 31 -13.54 -0.43 -1.99
CA ALA A 31 -12.92 -0.86 -0.73
C ALA A 31 -11.70 0.00 -0.33
N LEU A 32 -11.02 0.64 -1.29
CA LEU A 32 -9.93 1.58 -1.01
C LEU A 32 -10.41 2.90 -0.37
N PHE A 33 -11.72 3.20 -0.39
CA PHE A 33 -12.29 4.29 0.44
C PHE A 33 -12.23 3.95 1.93
N ILE A 34 -12.49 2.69 2.30
CA ILE A 34 -12.42 2.23 3.69
C ILE A 34 -10.96 2.22 4.15
N SER A 35 -10.04 1.82 3.25
CA SER A 35 -8.59 1.89 3.48
C SER A 35 -8.00 3.30 3.26
N SER A 36 -8.83 4.35 3.23
CA SER A 36 -8.30 5.70 3.03
C SER A 36 -7.25 6.03 4.09
N LEU A 37 -6.03 6.29 3.60
CA LEU A 37 -4.86 6.50 4.45
C LEU A 37 -5.14 7.59 5.49
N PRO A 38 -4.93 7.33 6.80
CA PRO A 38 -5.08 8.35 7.81
C PRO A 38 -4.15 9.53 7.50
N ARG A 39 -4.45 10.72 8.04
CA ARG A 39 -3.73 11.96 7.70
C ARG A 39 -2.21 11.83 7.82
N ASN A 40 -1.74 11.01 8.76
CA ASN A 40 -0.32 10.80 9.06
C ASN A 40 0.27 9.54 8.42
N ALA A 41 -0.46 8.79 7.60
CA ALA A 41 0.12 7.67 6.86
C ALA A 41 0.71 8.13 5.52
N ILE A 42 1.81 7.51 5.12
CA ILE A 42 2.53 7.84 3.89
C ILE A 42 1.90 7.11 2.69
N GLY A 43 1.73 5.81 2.86
CA GLY A 43 1.21 4.87 1.89
C GLY A 43 0.77 3.60 2.60
N PHE A 44 0.24 2.67 1.82
CA PHE A 44 0.10 1.29 2.26
C PHE A 44 0.39 0.37 1.08
N SER A 45 0.87 -0.82 1.39
CA SER A 45 1.02 -1.92 0.45
C SER A 45 0.26 -3.14 0.94
N PHE A 46 -0.25 -3.95 0.02
CA PHE A 46 -0.75 -5.26 0.41
C PHE A 46 0.40 -6.21 0.76
N GLU A 47 0.12 -7.20 1.59
CA GLU A 47 1.10 -8.21 1.96
C GLU A 47 1.49 -9.07 0.74
N ARG A 48 2.76 -9.49 0.68
CA ARG A 48 3.29 -10.31 -0.41
C ARG A 48 3.35 -11.79 -0.04
N GLY A 49 3.53 -12.62 -1.07
CA GLY A 49 3.79 -14.04 -0.92
C GLY A 49 2.54 -14.87 -0.61
N ARG A 50 2.76 -16.07 -0.08
CA ARG A 50 1.70 -17.07 0.12
C ARG A 50 0.58 -16.56 1.02
N PHE A 51 0.91 -15.74 2.02
CA PHE A 51 -0.07 -15.18 2.94
C PHE A 51 -0.97 -14.15 2.25
N GLY A 52 -0.40 -13.20 1.51
CA GLY A 52 -1.18 -12.25 0.71
C GLY A 52 -2.09 -12.93 -0.32
N ALA A 53 -1.57 -13.97 -0.99
CA ALA A 53 -2.36 -14.79 -1.92
C ALA A 53 -3.50 -15.55 -1.22
N PHE A 54 -3.24 -16.11 -0.03
CA PHE A 54 -4.24 -16.82 0.77
C PHE A 54 -5.35 -15.88 1.24
N CYS A 55 -5.01 -14.72 1.82
CA CYS A 55 -5.98 -13.72 2.24
C CYS A 55 -6.81 -13.18 1.07
N GLY A 56 -6.16 -12.90 -0.06
CA GLY A 56 -6.84 -12.50 -1.28
C GLY A 56 -7.82 -13.57 -1.78
N GLY A 57 -7.39 -14.84 -1.83
CA GLY A 57 -8.24 -15.97 -2.21
C GLY A 57 -9.43 -16.16 -1.27
N LEU A 58 -9.24 -16.02 0.04
CA LEU A 58 -10.31 -16.12 1.03
C LEU A 58 -11.35 -15.01 0.83
N LEU A 59 -10.91 -13.76 0.64
CA LEU A 59 -11.80 -12.64 0.36
C LEU A 59 -12.55 -12.82 -0.96
N PHE A 60 -11.91 -13.38 -1.98
CA PHE A 60 -12.56 -13.70 -3.26
C PHE A 60 -13.67 -14.75 -3.08
N ALA A 61 -13.37 -15.85 -2.38
CA ALA A 61 -14.36 -16.89 -2.07
C ALA A 61 -15.53 -16.35 -1.25
N ALA A 62 -15.25 -15.54 -0.23
CA ALA A 62 -16.28 -14.87 0.57
C ALA A 62 -17.15 -13.94 -0.29
N SER A 63 -16.55 -13.20 -1.23
CA SER A 63 -17.29 -12.31 -2.14
C SER A 63 -18.25 -13.11 -3.03
N ILE A 64 -17.82 -14.26 -3.56
CA ILE A 64 -18.70 -15.15 -4.35
C ILE A 64 -19.84 -15.70 -3.51
N LEU A 65 -19.57 -16.11 -2.26
CA LEU A 65 -20.60 -16.62 -1.36
C LEU A 65 -21.66 -15.55 -1.05
N ILE A 66 -21.23 -14.31 -0.77
CA ILE A 66 -22.13 -13.18 -0.56
C ILE A 66 -22.96 -12.91 -1.81
N ALA A 67 -22.34 -12.97 -3.00
CA ALA A 67 -23.05 -12.79 -4.28
C ALA A 67 -24.14 -13.84 -4.47
N PHE A 68 -23.84 -15.10 -4.12
CA PHE A 68 -24.80 -16.19 -4.21
C PHE A 68 -25.97 -15.98 -3.25
N ILE A 69 -25.72 -15.53 -2.03
CA ILE A 69 -26.78 -15.22 -1.05
C ILE A 69 -27.67 -14.07 -1.57
N LEU A 70 -27.06 -12.97 -2.02
CA LEU A 70 -27.76 -11.80 -2.55
C LEU A 70 -28.49 -12.07 -3.87
N SER A 71 -28.07 -13.08 -4.64
CA SER A 71 -28.68 -13.40 -5.94
C SER A 71 -30.18 -13.69 -5.86
N ARG A 72 -30.66 -14.15 -4.70
CA ARG A 72 -32.08 -14.44 -4.46
C ARG A 72 -32.95 -13.19 -4.35
N GLU A 73 -32.37 -12.05 -4.00
CA GLU A 73 -33.11 -10.80 -3.78
C GLU A 73 -32.99 -9.83 -4.96
N VAL A 74 -31.79 -9.67 -5.50
CA VAL A 74 -31.50 -8.65 -6.52
C VAL A 74 -31.16 -9.22 -7.90
N GLY A 75 -31.20 -10.55 -8.03
CA GLY A 75 -30.79 -11.27 -9.23
C GLY A 75 -29.27 -11.48 -9.32
N ILE A 76 -28.87 -12.60 -9.93
CA ILE A 76 -27.49 -13.08 -9.91
C ILE A 76 -26.49 -12.12 -10.58
N ILE A 77 -26.88 -11.47 -11.68
CA ILE A 77 -26.00 -10.55 -12.43
C ILE A 77 -25.68 -9.31 -11.58
N LEU A 78 -26.69 -8.71 -10.97
CA LEU A 78 -26.51 -7.51 -10.15
C LEU A 78 -25.77 -7.84 -8.86
N ALA A 79 -26.08 -8.96 -8.22
CA ALA A 79 -25.39 -9.44 -7.01
C ALA A 79 -23.90 -9.69 -7.26
N LEU A 80 -23.54 -10.36 -8.37
CA LEU A 80 -22.15 -10.59 -8.76
C LEU A 80 -21.42 -9.27 -9.06
N THR A 81 -22.08 -8.36 -9.77
CA THR A 81 -21.47 -7.07 -10.13
C THR A 81 -21.19 -6.22 -8.88
N LEU A 82 -22.17 -6.11 -7.97
CA LEU A 82 -22.02 -5.34 -6.73
C LEU A 82 -20.96 -5.91 -5.80
N THR A 83 -20.92 -7.23 -5.63
CA THR A 83 -19.95 -7.88 -4.73
C THR A 83 -18.53 -7.84 -5.29
N MET A 84 -18.36 -8.04 -6.61
CA MET A 84 -17.07 -7.88 -7.27
C MET A 84 -16.59 -6.43 -7.21
N TRP A 85 -17.48 -5.47 -7.38
CA TRP A 85 -17.15 -4.05 -7.26
C TRP A 85 -16.78 -3.65 -5.83
N LEU A 86 -17.56 -4.07 -4.82
CA LEU A 86 -17.33 -3.66 -3.43
C LEU A 86 -16.13 -4.35 -2.77
N MET A 87 -15.96 -5.66 -2.95
CA MET A 87 -14.92 -6.44 -2.25
C MET A 87 -13.98 -7.21 -3.19
N GLY A 88 -14.47 -7.64 -4.36
CA GLY A 88 -13.67 -8.39 -5.33
C GLY A 88 -12.47 -7.62 -5.87
N GLY A 89 -12.55 -6.30 -5.97
CA GLY A 89 -11.41 -5.48 -6.39
C GLY A 89 -10.19 -5.61 -5.46
N SER A 90 -10.40 -5.59 -4.14
CA SER A 90 -9.31 -5.73 -3.17
C SER A 90 -8.70 -7.13 -3.17
N SER A 91 -9.51 -8.18 -3.31
CA SER A 91 -9.00 -9.55 -3.38
C SER A 91 -8.15 -9.77 -4.62
N VAL A 92 -8.59 -9.27 -5.79
CA VAL A 92 -7.81 -9.31 -7.03
C VAL A 92 -6.50 -8.53 -6.89
N LEU A 93 -6.53 -7.34 -6.27
CA LEU A 93 -5.31 -6.57 -6.02
C LEU A 93 -4.34 -7.29 -5.07
N MET A 94 -4.82 -7.96 -4.03
CA MET A 94 -3.99 -8.75 -3.12
C MET A 94 -3.35 -9.95 -3.83
N ILE A 95 -4.13 -10.68 -4.65
CA ILE A 95 -3.62 -11.80 -5.44
C ILE A 95 -2.59 -11.32 -6.47
N TYR A 96 -2.88 -10.23 -7.18
CA TYR A 96 -1.95 -9.62 -8.14
C TYR A 96 -0.66 -9.16 -7.45
N ASN A 97 -0.79 -8.54 -6.27
CA ASN A 97 0.35 -8.11 -5.47
C ASN A 97 1.26 -9.28 -5.01
N ALA A 98 0.62 -10.40 -4.69
CA ALA A 98 1.31 -11.61 -4.26
C ALA A 98 2.01 -12.37 -5.41
N THR A 99 1.47 -12.30 -6.63
CA THR A 99 1.88 -13.18 -7.75
C THR A 99 2.63 -12.48 -8.88
N ALA A 100 2.32 -11.23 -9.20
CA ALA A 100 2.76 -10.61 -10.45
C ALA A 100 3.63 -9.35 -10.25
N SER A 101 3.24 -8.43 -9.36
CA SER A 101 3.94 -7.15 -9.22
C SER A 101 3.71 -6.57 -7.82
N SER A 102 4.64 -5.78 -7.30
CA SER A 102 4.44 -5.10 -6.02
C SER A 102 3.69 -3.79 -6.21
N LEU A 103 2.54 -3.65 -5.56
CA LEU A 103 1.73 -2.43 -5.58
C LEU A 103 1.90 -1.67 -4.27
N ALA A 104 2.29 -0.40 -4.38
CA ALA A 104 2.31 0.54 -3.27
C ALA A 104 1.30 1.66 -3.54
N PHE A 105 0.32 1.82 -2.67
CA PHE A 105 -0.71 2.85 -2.78
C PHE A 105 -0.30 4.08 -1.98
N VAL A 106 -0.18 5.22 -2.65
CA VAL A 106 0.26 6.47 -2.02
C VAL A 106 -0.79 7.55 -2.18
N LYS A 107 -0.78 8.53 -1.28
CA LYS A 107 -1.63 9.71 -1.42
C LYS A 107 -1.27 10.46 -2.72
N PRO A 108 -2.27 11.03 -3.43
CA PRO A 108 -2.00 11.80 -4.65
C PRO A 108 -0.98 12.94 -4.43
N ILE A 109 -1.06 13.65 -3.30
CA ILE A 109 -0.11 14.72 -2.95
C ILE A 109 1.33 14.20 -2.78
N CYS A 110 1.48 12.95 -2.34
CA CYS A 110 2.78 12.32 -2.11
C CYS A 110 3.41 11.82 -3.41
N ALA A 111 2.62 11.55 -4.45
CA ALA A 111 3.10 11.05 -5.74
C ALA A 111 3.93 12.07 -6.52
N GLY A 112 3.74 13.37 -6.25
CA GLY A 112 4.56 14.46 -6.80
C GLY A 112 5.56 15.07 -5.81
N CYS A 113 5.65 14.52 -4.59
CA CYS A 113 6.46 15.09 -3.54
C CYS A 113 7.95 14.76 -3.74
N ARG A 114 8.84 15.70 -3.36
CA ARG A 114 10.30 15.47 -3.30
C ARG A 114 10.68 14.25 -2.46
N LEU A 115 9.90 13.93 -1.42
CA LEU A 115 10.13 12.78 -0.55
C LEU A 115 9.66 11.46 -1.15
N ARG A 116 9.10 11.44 -2.36
CA ARG A 116 8.62 10.22 -3.02
C ARG A 116 9.64 9.06 -3.02
N PRO A 117 10.95 9.25 -3.29
CA PRO A 117 11.90 8.14 -3.23
C PRO A 117 11.98 7.49 -1.84
N LEU A 118 11.86 8.30 -0.78
CA LEU A 118 11.85 7.82 0.60
C LEU A 118 10.57 7.04 0.91
N ILE A 119 9.43 7.48 0.36
CA ILE A 119 8.14 6.79 0.45
C ILE A 119 8.21 5.43 -0.25
N GLU A 120 8.77 5.41 -1.46
CA GLU A 120 8.94 4.19 -2.23
C GLU A 120 9.83 3.19 -1.50
N GLU A 121 10.93 3.65 -0.90
CA GLU A 121 11.81 2.81 -0.11
C GLU A 121 11.13 2.28 1.16
N HIS A 122 10.35 3.12 1.84
CA HIS A 122 9.54 2.72 3.01
C HIS A 122 8.58 1.58 2.65
N GLU A 123 7.77 1.75 1.59
CA GLU A 123 6.81 0.73 1.15
C GLU A 123 7.53 -0.51 0.60
N ALA A 124 8.68 -0.37 -0.03
CA ALA A 124 9.47 -1.51 -0.50
C ALA A 124 9.98 -2.40 0.64
N ILE A 125 10.30 -1.81 1.81
CA ILE A 125 10.67 -2.57 3.01
C ILE A 125 9.45 -3.35 3.54
N HIS A 126 8.27 -2.73 3.57
CA HIS A 126 7.01 -3.41 3.93
C HIS A 126 6.72 -4.59 2.99
N LEU A 127 6.83 -4.36 1.68
CA LEU A 127 6.71 -5.39 0.64
C LEU A 127 7.79 -6.48 0.71
N GLY A 128 8.94 -6.18 1.35
CA GLY A 128 10.01 -7.14 1.63
C GLY A 128 9.72 -8.09 2.79
N GLY A 129 8.58 -7.95 3.46
CA GLY A 129 8.11 -8.85 4.53
C GLY A 129 8.27 -8.28 5.95
N VAL A 130 8.58 -7.00 6.10
CA VAL A 130 8.62 -6.34 7.42
C VAL A 130 7.28 -5.65 7.66
N ALA A 131 6.40 -6.24 8.46
CA ALA A 131 5.08 -5.66 8.73
C ALA A 131 5.10 -4.53 9.79
N GLU A 132 6.12 -4.48 10.64
CA GLU A 132 6.15 -3.55 11.77
C GLU A 132 6.77 -2.19 11.36
N ASP A 133 5.94 -1.16 11.34
CA ASP A 133 6.31 0.22 10.95
C ASP A 133 7.54 0.74 11.73
N GLY A 134 7.62 0.44 13.03
CA GLY A 134 8.76 0.85 13.86
C GLY A 134 10.11 0.26 13.42
N VAL A 135 10.12 -0.97 12.91
CA VAL A 135 11.32 -1.62 12.38
C VAL A 135 11.72 -0.98 11.05
N VAL A 136 10.73 -0.67 10.20
CA VAL A 136 10.97 0.04 8.93
C VAL A 136 11.60 1.41 9.19
N TRP A 137 11.03 2.20 10.10
CA TRP A 137 11.58 3.52 10.46
C TRP A 137 12.97 3.44 11.07
N ARG A 138 13.25 2.46 11.93
CA ARG A 138 14.60 2.24 12.47
C ARG A 138 15.62 1.96 11.37
N GLU A 139 15.22 1.23 10.34
CA GLU A 139 16.10 0.94 9.20
C GLU A 139 16.26 2.14 8.25
N MET A 140 15.24 2.97 8.11
CA MET A 140 15.29 4.22 7.35
C MET A 140 16.19 5.26 8.05
N LYS A 141 16.12 5.39 9.37
CA LYS A 141 16.96 6.31 10.18
C LYS A 141 18.46 6.04 10.06
N LYS A 142 18.88 4.81 9.75
CA LYS A 142 20.29 4.49 9.50
C LYS A 142 20.84 5.13 8.23
N ARG A 143 19.97 5.51 7.29
CA ARG A 143 20.31 6.04 5.97
C ARG A 143 19.97 7.51 5.82
N TYR A 144 18.96 7.99 6.56
CA TYR A 144 18.41 9.32 6.42
C TYR A 144 18.24 9.99 7.79
N SER A 145 18.65 11.25 7.86
CA SER A 145 18.34 12.17 8.96
C SER A 145 17.63 13.41 8.43
N CYS A 146 16.92 14.14 9.29
CA CYS A 146 16.30 15.42 8.93
C CYS A 146 17.30 16.46 8.43
N GLU A 147 18.52 16.53 8.99
CA GLU A 147 19.54 17.46 8.50
C GLU A 147 20.06 17.04 7.11
N SER A 148 20.32 15.75 6.92
CA SER A 148 20.85 15.20 5.65
C SER A 148 19.89 15.45 4.48
N LEU A 149 18.59 15.48 4.76
CA LEU A 149 17.54 15.75 3.78
C LEU A 149 17.07 17.22 3.78
N SER A 150 17.65 18.09 4.62
CA SER A 150 17.29 19.51 4.75
C SER A 150 15.77 19.72 4.84
N LEU A 151 15.10 18.94 5.70
CA LEU A 151 13.64 18.92 5.81
C LEU A 151 13.08 19.99 6.75
N ASP A 152 13.93 20.61 7.57
CA ASP A 152 13.50 21.65 8.50
C ASP A 152 13.12 22.93 7.77
N GLY A 153 11.84 23.29 7.86
CA GLY A 153 11.28 24.50 7.24
C GLY A 153 11.08 24.42 5.73
N ASP A 154 11.15 23.24 5.10
CA ASP A 154 10.94 23.10 3.65
C ASP A 154 9.46 23.36 3.29
N PRO A 155 9.15 24.44 2.54
CA PRO A 155 7.77 24.79 2.17
C PRO A 155 7.15 23.81 1.17
N ASN A 156 7.96 22.94 0.54
CA ASN A 156 7.50 21.95 -0.44
C ASN A 156 7.03 20.63 0.20
N ILE A 157 7.14 20.51 1.53
CA ILE A 157 6.63 19.36 2.28
C ILE A 157 5.23 19.70 2.79
N CYS A 158 4.28 18.78 2.61
CA CYS A 158 2.94 18.98 3.15
C CYS A 158 2.98 19.02 4.69
N SER A 159 2.17 19.90 5.29
CA SER A 159 2.13 20.13 6.74
C SER A 159 1.81 18.88 7.58
N PHE A 160 1.19 17.86 6.97
CA PHE A 160 0.82 16.60 7.60
C PHE A 160 1.80 15.45 7.27
N CYS A 161 2.95 15.75 6.67
CA CYS A 161 3.93 14.73 6.35
C CYS A 161 4.49 14.11 7.64
N PRO A 162 4.37 12.79 7.84
CA PRO A 162 4.88 12.14 9.05
C PRO A 162 6.40 11.95 9.02
N ILE A 163 7.03 12.03 7.83
CA ILE A 163 8.45 11.71 7.62
C ILE A 163 9.38 12.54 8.53
N PRO A 164 9.29 13.89 8.55
CA PRO A 164 10.21 14.68 9.37
C PRO A 164 10.08 14.37 10.86
N LYS A 165 8.84 14.12 11.32
CA LYS A 165 8.57 13.73 12.70
C LYS A 165 9.16 12.35 13.02
N ARG A 166 8.92 11.35 12.15
CA ARG A 166 9.42 9.97 12.32
C ARG A 166 10.94 9.89 12.33
N LEU A 167 11.62 10.74 11.56
CA LEU A 167 13.09 10.81 11.55
C LEU A 167 13.67 11.52 12.79
N LYS A 168 12.87 12.32 13.51
CA LYS A 168 13.27 13.01 14.76
C LYS A 168 12.86 12.30 16.05
N GLU A 169 11.88 11.39 15.98
CA GLU A 169 11.56 10.50 17.10
C GLU A 169 12.82 9.69 17.46
N ASP A 170 13.04 9.37 18.73
CA ASP A 170 14.16 8.51 19.17
C ASP A 170 13.86 7.03 18.88
#